data_AF-M3DUC0-F1
#
_entry.id   AF-M3DUC0-F1
#
_cell.length_a   1.000
_cell.length_b   1.000
_cell.length_c   1.000
_cell.angle_alpha   90.00
_cell.angle_beta   90.00
_cell.angle_gamma   90.00
#
_symmetry.space_group_name_H-M   'P 1'
#
loop_
_entity.id
_entity.type
_entity.pdbx_description
1 polymer ?
#
loop_
_entity_poly.entity_id
_entity_poly.type
_entity_poly.pdbx_seq_one_letter_code
_entity_poly.pdbx_strand_id
1 'polypeptide(L)'
;MNSVNPGPIKRITLYCSPGNNALQISASLNQGSRLGSCAPIEGFDVVNVNPVDSSLISIGHGYYSSRPLLTDIYQILLGVRAEKRLFIRKSSGNEDFILRN
;
A
#
# COMPACT_ATOMS: atom_id res chain seq x y z
N MET A 1 23.04 -28.81 -3.99
CA MET A 1 22.21 -27.58 -4.07
C MET A 1 21.65 -27.34 -2.67
N ASN A 2 22.19 -26.35 -1.95
CA ASN A 2 21.76 -26.07 -0.59
C ASN A 2 20.44 -25.28 -0.64
N SER A 3 19.37 -25.91 -0.15
CA SER A 3 18.10 -25.22 0.10
C SER A 3 18.30 -24.29 1.29
N VAL A 4 18.42 -22.99 1.01
CA VAL A 4 18.34 -21.97 2.05
C VAL A 4 16.88 -21.95 2.52
N ASN A 5 16.63 -22.40 3.75
CA ASN A 5 15.34 -22.17 4.42
C ASN A 5 15.20 -20.65 4.62
N PRO A 6 14.28 -19.95 3.94
CA PRO A 6 14.01 -18.58 4.30
C PRO A 6 13.37 -18.64 5.68
N GLY A 7 13.99 -18.01 6.68
CA GLY A 7 13.34 -17.73 7.95
C GLY A 7 12.01 -16.97 7.74
N PRO A 8 11.25 -16.66 8.79
CA PRO A 8 10.00 -15.92 8.63
C PRO A 8 10.28 -14.65 7.84
N ILE A 9 9.74 -14.59 6.62
CA ILE A 9 9.89 -13.43 5.74
C ILE A 9 9.18 -12.29 6.46
N LYS A 10 9.94 -11.33 7.00
CA LYS A 10 9.38 -10.04 7.44
C LYS A 10 8.81 -9.38 6.18
N ARG A 11 7.52 -9.60 5.92
CA ARG A 11 6.80 -8.98 4.80
C ARG A 11 6.23 -7.67 5.29
N ILE A 12 6.89 -6.58 4.94
CA ILE A 12 6.41 -5.24 5.26
C ILE A 12 5.47 -4.83 4.13
N THR A 13 4.23 -4.45 4.46
CA THR A 13 3.31 -3.84 3.47
C THR A 13 3.28 -2.34 3.70
N LEU A 14 3.52 -1.57 2.64
CA LEU A 14 3.39 -0.12 2.64
C LEU A 14 2.13 0.26 1.86
N TYR A 15 1.14 0.82 2.54
CA TYR A 15 0.00 1.43 1.88
C TYR A 15 0.33 2.87 1.49
N CYS A 16 0.18 3.18 0.21
CA CYS A 16 0.49 4.49 -0.37
C CYS A 16 -0.70 5.02 -1.17
N SER A 17 -0.89 6.35 -1.18
CA SER A 17 -1.99 7.01 -1.89
C SER A 17 -1.48 8.28 -2.59
N PRO A 18 -1.16 8.23 -3.88
CA PRO A 18 -0.65 9.39 -4.63
C PRO A 18 -1.63 10.57 -4.71
N GLY A 19 -2.94 10.32 -4.60
CA GLY A 19 -3.97 11.37 -4.59
C GLY A 19 -4.22 12.00 -3.22
N ASN A 20 -3.46 11.64 -2.18
CA ASN A 20 -3.64 12.19 -0.85
C ASN A 20 -3.18 13.65 -0.75
N ASN A 21 -4.13 14.57 -0.55
CA ASN A 21 -3.87 16.01 -0.49
C ASN A 21 -2.88 16.41 0.63
N ALA A 22 -2.98 15.82 1.82
CA ALA A 22 -2.04 16.10 2.90
C ALA A 22 -0.59 15.72 2.53
N LEU A 23 -0.39 14.59 1.83
CA LEU A 23 0.94 14.21 1.33
C LEU A 23 1.44 15.18 0.26
N GLN A 24 0.59 15.60 -0.67
CA GLN A 24 0.96 16.54 -1.72
C GLN A 24 1.33 17.93 -1.16
N ILE A 25 0.52 18.46 -0.23
CA ILE A 25 0.80 19.73 0.45
C ILE A 25 2.11 19.61 1.24
N SER A 26 2.29 18.52 1.99
CA SER A 26 3.52 18.28 2.75
C SER A 26 4.75 18.19 1.87
N ALA A 27 4.66 17.52 0.71
CA ALA A 27 5.74 17.42 -0.27
C ALA A 27 6.10 18.79 -0.86
N SER A 28 5.09 19.60 -1.17
CA SER A 28 5.27 20.96 -1.71
C SER A 28 5.98 21.87 -0.69
N LEU A 29 5.54 21.88 0.57
CA LEU A 29 6.12 22.73 1.62
C LEU A 29 7.55 22.35 1.98
N ASN A 30 7.90 21.07 1.86
CA ASN A 30 9.21 20.55 2.28
C ASN A 30 10.11 20.16 1.09
N GLN A 31 9.70 20.46 -0.14
CA GLN A 31 10.43 20.19 -1.38
C GLN A 31 11.02 18.77 -1.46
N GLY A 32 10.22 17.76 -1.10
CA GLY A 32 10.69 16.39 -0.98
C GLY A 32 9.61 15.35 -1.18
N SER A 33 10.01 14.18 -1.71
CA SER A 33 9.11 13.05 -1.88
C SER A 33 8.65 12.49 -0.53
N ARG A 34 7.46 11.90 -0.50
CA ARG A 34 6.89 11.24 0.68
C ARG A 34 6.74 9.75 0.40
N LEU A 35 7.03 8.91 1.39
CA LEU A 35 6.86 7.46 1.27
C LEU A 35 5.43 7.05 0.88
N GLY A 36 4.43 7.84 1.26
CA GLY A 36 3.04 7.61 0.89
C GLY A 36 2.68 7.94 -0.56
N SER A 37 3.61 8.43 -1.39
CA SER A 37 3.37 8.80 -2.80
C SER A 37 3.45 7.61 -3.79
N CYS A 38 3.66 6.39 -3.29
CA CYS A 38 3.95 5.17 -4.06
C CYS A 38 5.28 5.25 -4.82
N ALA A 39 6.23 4.43 -4.38
CA ALA A 39 7.49 4.19 -5.05
C ALA A 39 7.90 2.74 -4.80
N PRO A 40 8.62 2.09 -5.72
CA PRO A 40 9.11 0.73 -5.49
C PRO A 40 10.15 0.74 -4.38
N ILE A 41 9.99 -0.14 -3.39
CA ILE A 41 10.91 -0.30 -2.27
C ILE A 41 11.22 -1.78 -2.13
N GLU A 42 12.50 -2.14 -2.25
CA GLU A 42 12.93 -3.52 -2.15
C GLU A 42 12.55 -4.12 -0.78
N GLY A 43 11.94 -5.30 -0.79
CA GLY A 43 11.50 -6.00 0.42
C GLY A 43 10.15 -5.54 0.98
N PHE A 44 9.44 -4.64 0.30
CA PHE A 44 8.10 -4.19 0.67
C PHE A 44 7.08 -4.66 -0.35
N ASP A 45 5.87 -4.98 0.12
CA ASP A 45 4.68 -5.02 -0.73
C ASP A 45 4.11 -3.60 -0.78
N VAL A 46 4.39 -2.84 -1.85
CA VAL A 46 3.87 -1.47 -2.00
C VAL A 46 2.47 -1.54 -2.61
N VAL A 47 1.46 -1.14 -1.84
CA VAL A 47 0.04 -1.24 -2.20
C VAL A 47 -0.55 0.16 -2.38
N ASN A 48 -0.89 0.50 -3.62
CA ASN A 48 -1.59 1.72 -3.97
C ASN A 48 -3.07 1.63 -3.56
N VAL A 49 -3.46 2.46 -2.59
CA VAL A 49 -4.82 2.55 -2.06
C VAL A 49 -5.60 3.74 -2.60
N ASN A 50 -5.07 4.47 -3.58
CA ASN A 50 -5.73 5.60 -4.19
C ASN A 50 -7.16 5.31 -4.69
N PRO A 51 -7.47 4.12 -5.27
CA PRO A 51 -8.85 3.82 -5.67
C PRO A 51 -9.86 3.80 -4.51
N VAL A 52 -9.41 3.45 -3.31
CA VAL A 52 -10.24 3.38 -2.09
C VAL A 52 -10.08 4.62 -1.18
N ASP A 53 -9.12 5.51 -1.46
CA ASP A 53 -8.93 6.83 -0.81
C ASP A 53 -9.82 7.93 -1.44
N SER A 54 -10.79 7.55 -2.27
CA SER A 54 -11.66 8.46 -3.01
C SER A 54 -12.73 9.13 -2.12
N SER A 55 -12.30 10.00 -1.21
CA SER A 55 -13.20 11.01 -0.65
C SER A 55 -12.92 12.35 -1.31
N LEU A 56 -13.83 12.78 -2.19
CA LEU A 56 -13.90 14.12 -2.77
C LEU A 56 -13.96 15.25 -1.71
N ILE A 57 -14.25 14.91 -0.44
CA ILE A 57 -14.50 15.86 0.66
C ILE A 57 -13.44 15.74 1.77
N SER A 58 -12.64 14.67 1.80
CA SER A 58 -11.60 14.49 2.83
C SER A 58 -10.27 15.03 2.35
N ILE A 59 -9.49 15.61 3.28
CA ILE A 59 -8.10 16.08 3.04
C ILE A 59 -7.11 14.89 2.88
N GLY A 60 -7.63 13.67 2.70
CA GLY A 60 -6.92 12.39 2.69
C GLY A 60 -7.38 11.46 3.82
N HIS A 61 -6.89 10.22 3.82
CA HIS A 61 -6.96 9.24 4.94
C HIS A 61 -8.30 8.55 5.23
N GLY A 62 -9.35 8.79 4.43
CA GLY A 62 -10.64 8.12 4.62
C GLY A 62 -10.56 6.59 4.44
N TYR A 63 -9.60 6.13 3.64
CA TYR A 63 -9.39 4.71 3.35
C TYR A 63 -9.00 3.87 4.58
N TYR A 64 -8.52 4.46 5.68
CA TYR A 64 -8.14 3.68 6.88
C TYR A 64 -9.30 2.85 7.44
N SER A 65 -10.52 3.35 7.26
CA SER A 65 -11.75 2.66 7.68
C SER A 65 -12.40 1.83 6.57
N SER A 66 -11.80 1.80 5.37
CA SER A 66 -12.40 1.12 4.22
C SER A 66 -12.38 -0.40 4.43
N ARG A 67 -13.47 -1.06 4.03
CA ARG A 67 -13.58 -2.53 4.08
C ARG A 67 -12.44 -3.23 3.34
N PRO A 68 -11.99 -2.80 2.14
CA PRO A 68 -10.85 -3.42 1.47
C PRO A 68 -9.56 -3.34 2.27
N LEU A 69 -9.24 -2.19 2.88
CA LEU A 69 -8.01 -2.04 3.65
C LEU A 69 -8.03 -2.89 4.92
N LEU A 70 -9.13 -2.83 5.69
CA LEU A 70 -9.25 -3.62 6.92
C LEU A 70 -9.18 -5.13 6.63
N THR A 71 -9.77 -5.57 5.51
CA THR A 71 -9.69 -6.97 5.07
C THR A 71 -8.28 -7.34 4.61
N ASP A 72 -7.52 -6.42 4.00
CA ASP A 72 -6.13 -6.66 3.63
C ASP A 72 -5.22 -6.78 4.86
N ILE A 73 -5.35 -5.86 5.82
CA ILE A 73 -4.63 -5.90 7.10
C ILE A 73 -4.91 -7.22 7.84
N TYR A 74 -6.17 -7.65 7.90
CA TYR A 74 -6.53 -8.93 8.50
C TYR A 74 -5.82 -10.10 7.80
N GLN A 75 -5.76 -10.10 6.46
CA GLN A 75 -5.06 -11.14 5.70
C GLN A 75 -3.53 -11.11 5.87
N ILE A 76 -2.93 -9.93 6.10
CA ILE A 76 -1.52 -9.80 6.50
C ILE A 76 -1.28 -10.51 7.83
N LEU A 77 -2.15 -10.28 8.82
CA LEU A 77 -2.04 -10.92 10.14
C LEU A 77 -2.20 -12.45 10.07
N LEU A 78 -2.97 -12.95 9.10
CA LEU A 78 -3.08 -14.38 8.78
C LEU A 78 -1.89 -14.94 7.97
N GLY A 79 -0.92 -14.10 7.58
CA GLY A 79 0.25 -14.51 6.81
C GLY A 79 0.00 -14.72 5.31
N VAL A 80 -1.13 -14.23 4.79
CA VAL A 80 -1.48 -14.34 3.37
C VAL A 80 -0.56 -13.44 2.53
N ARG A 81 0.08 -14.03 1.52
CA ARG A 81 0.95 -13.30 0.58
C ARG A 81 0.14 -12.28 -0.22
N ALA A 82 0.75 -11.14 -0.55
CA ALA A 82 0.08 -10.02 -1.24
C ALA A 82 -0.68 -10.46 -2.49
N GLU A 83 -0.10 -11.32 -3.32
CA GLU A 83 -0.72 -11.78 -4.58
C GLU A 83 -1.95 -12.68 -4.37
N LYS A 84 -2.19 -13.10 -3.12
CA LYS A 84 -3.32 -13.95 -2.72
C LYS A 84 -4.34 -13.21 -1.84
N ARG A 85 -4.11 -11.94 -1.51
CA ARG A 85 -5.06 -11.16 -0.70
C ARG A 85 -6.26 -10.75 -1.55
N LEU A 86 -7.46 -10.83 -0.96
CA LEU A 86 -8.76 -10.75 -1.65
C LEU A 86 -8.93 -9.53 -2.57
N PHE A 87 -8.51 -8.35 -2.11
CA PHE A 87 -8.74 -7.08 -2.77
C PHE A 87 -7.49 -6.52 -3.47
N ILE A 88 -6.43 -7.33 -3.56
CA ILE A 88 -5.18 -6.95 -4.21
C ILE A 88 -5.23 -7.33 -5.70
N ARG A 89 -4.70 -6.43 -6.53
CA ARG A 89 -4.38 -6.68 -7.93
C ARG A 89 -2.93 -6.29 -8.17
N LYS A 90 -2.19 -7.04 -8.99
CA LYS A 90 -0.85 -6.64 -9.43
C LYS A 90 -0.93 -5.32 -10.21
N SER A 91 -0.08 -4.36 -9.86
CA SER A 91 0.00 -3.09 -10.59
C SER A 91 0.85 -3.21 -11.85
N SER A 92 0.74 -2.21 -12.71
CA SER A 92 1.67 -1.97 -13.83
C SER A 92 2.36 -0.60 -13.70
N GLY A 93 2.23 0.05 -12.54
CA GLY A 93 2.77 1.38 -12.23
C GLY A 93 4.03 1.33 -11.34
N ASN A 94 4.18 2.34 -10.48
CA ASN A 94 5.34 2.53 -9.59
C ASN A 94 5.17 1.84 -8.23
N GLU A 95 4.16 1.00 -8.09
CA GLU A 95 3.83 0.20 -6.93
C GLU A 95 3.74 -1.27 -7.34
N ASP A 96 3.78 -2.20 -6.39
CA ASP A 96 3.65 -3.63 -6.69
C ASP A 96 2.19 -4.03 -6.92
N PHE A 97 1.29 -3.40 -6.16
CA PHE A 97 -0.10 -3.80 -6.03
C PHE A 97 -1.05 -2.60 -5.96
N ILE A 98 -2.30 -2.82 -6.35
CA ILE A 98 -3.40 -1.87 -6.21
C ILE A 98 -4.47 -2.52 -5.33
N LEU A 99 -4.94 -1.78 -4.32
CA LEU A 99 -6.10 -2.14 -3.51
C LEU A 99 -7.38 -1.62 -4.16
N ARG A 100 -8.35 -2.51 -4.37
CA ARG A 100 -9.63 -2.20 -5.02
C ARG A 100 -10.83 -2.55 -4.15
N ASN A 101 -11.97 -1.93 -4.44
CA ASN A 101 -13.26 -2.38 -3.91
C ASN A 101 -13.67 -3.75 -4.49
#